data_AF-A0A3N1ZQC4-F1
#
_entry.id   AF-A0A3N1ZQC4-F1
#
_cell.length_a   1.000
_cell.length_b   1.000
_cell.length_c   1.000
_cell.angle_alpha   90.00
_cell.angle_beta   90.00
_cell.angle_gamma   90.00
#
_symmetry.space_group_name_H-M   'P 1'
#
loop_
_entity.id
_entity.type
_entity.pdbx_description
1 polymer ?
#
loop_
_entity_poly.entity_id
_entity_poly.type
_entity_poly.pdbx_seq_one_letter_code
_entity_poly.pdbx_strand_id
1 'polypeptide(L)'
;MLLTTPLFPRVVLHRGNGVDIVIEAPEASAENAYIAGARVNGRQWHKSWIPERIMNQGVVLRFDLDDAPNHAWGSRPRDLPVDRHK
;
A
#
# COMPACT_ATOMS: atom_id res chain seq x y z
N MET A 1 -3.46 -8.15 -4.22
CA MET A 1 -2.02 -7.83 -4.35
C MET A 1 -1.45 -7.53 -2.97
N LEU A 2 -0.29 -8.08 -2.64
CA LEU A 2 0.42 -7.76 -1.38
C LEU A 2 1.09 -6.39 -1.50
N LEU A 3 1.21 -5.69 -0.38
CA LEU A 3 1.91 -4.41 -0.26
C LEU A 3 3.32 -4.66 0.27
N THR A 4 4.29 -4.00 -0.34
CA THR A 4 5.70 -4.02 0.06
C THR A 4 6.21 -2.59 0.18
N THR A 5 7.33 -2.40 0.87
CA THR A 5 7.93 -1.07 1.04
C THR A 5 8.24 -0.42 -0.32
N PRO A 6 7.72 0.78 -0.60
CA PRO A 6 8.09 1.55 -1.79
C PRO A 6 9.55 2.01 -1.76
N LEU A 7 10.22 1.96 -2.92
CA LEU A 7 11.61 2.43 -3.06
C LEU A 7 11.71 3.93 -3.37
N PHE A 8 10.69 4.50 -4.00
CA PHE A 8 10.70 5.89 -4.45
C PHE A 8 9.64 6.72 -3.73
N PRO A 9 9.91 8.03 -3.48
CA PRO A 9 8.96 8.90 -2.82
C PRO A 9 7.60 9.06 -3.52
N ARG A 10 7.60 8.94 -4.86
CA ARG A 10 6.40 9.03 -5.67
C ARG A 10 6.55 8.21 -6.94
N VAL A 11 5.51 7.46 -7.28
CA VAL A 11 5.36 6.77 -8.56
C VAL A 11 3.95 7.02 -9.09
N VAL A 12 3.84 7.29 -10.40
CA VAL A 12 2.55 7.34 -11.09
C VAL A 12 2.60 6.31 -12.21
N LEU A 13 1.68 5.34 -12.18
CA LEU A 13 1.53 4.34 -13.22
C LEU A 13 0.29 4.68 -14.04
N HIS A 14 0.51 5.08 -15.29
CA HIS A 14 -0.56 5.29 -16.25
C HIS A 14 -0.98 3.97 -16.84
N ARG A 15 -2.27 3.62 -16.73
CA ARG A 15 -2.78 2.36 -17.28
C ARG A 15 -3.45 2.55 -18.62
N GLY A 16 -3.46 1.49 -19.44
CA GLY A 16 -4.09 1.50 -20.76
C GLY A 16 -5.59 1.78 -20.77
N ASN A 17 -6.28 1.63 -19.63
CA ASN A 17 -7.70 1.99 -19.47
C ASN A 17 -7.92 3.44 -18.99
N GLY A 18 -6.88 4.29 -19.02
CA GLY A 18 -6.98 5.73 -18.75
C GLY A 18 -7.04 6.12 -17.26
N VAL A 19 -6.90 5.16 -16.34
CA VAL A 19 -6.80 5.44 -14.90
C VAL A 19 -5.36 5.39 -14.43
N ASP A 20 -5.08 6.10 -13.34
CA ASP A 20 -3.76 6.15 -12.73
C ASP A 20 -3.72 5.34 -11.43
N ILE A 21 -2.57 4.71 -11.19
CA ILE A 21 -2.18 4.23 -9.87
C ILE A 21 -1.08 5.15 -9.37
N VAL A 22 -1.37 5.91 -8.32
CA VAL A 22 -0.43 6.82 -7.67
C VAL A 22 0.05 6.16 -6.38
N ILE A 23 1.36 6.05 -6.22
CA ILE A 23 2.01 5.59 -4.99
C ILE A 23 2.78 6.78 -4.42
N GLU A 24 2.51 7.12 -3.15
CA GLU A 24 3.16 8.20 -2.41
C GLU A 24 3.77 7.63 -1.14
N ALA A 25 5.06 7.87 -0.94
CA ALA A 25 5.80 7.46 0.25
C ALA A 25 6.91 8.49 0.51
N PRO A 26 6.58 9.74 0.88
CA PRO A 26 7.55 10.83 0.94
C PRO A 26 8.76 10.56 1.83
N GLU A 27 8.62 9.62 2.78
CA GLU A 27 9.67 9.16 3.69
C GLU A 27 10.57 8.06 3.11
N ALA A 28 10.35 7.59 1.87
CA ALA A 28 11.10 6.50 1.27
C ALA A 28 12.60 6.80 1.18
N SER A 29 13.38 6.01 1.92
CA SER A 29 14.83 6.07 1.98
C SER A 29 15.41 4.69 2.37
N ALA A 30 16.73 4.58 2.41
CA ALA A 30 17.39 3.35 2.87
C ALA A 30 17.19 3.12 4.38
N GLU A 31 17.00 4.19 5.14
CA GLU A 31 16.77 4.18 6.59
C GLU A 31 15.32 3.80 6.91
N ASN A 32 14.34 4.36 6.19
CA ASN A 32 12.92 4.14 6.44
C ASN A 32 12.37 2.93 5.66
N ALA A 33 12.81 1.74 6.05
CA ALA A 33 12.52 0.50 5.33
C ALA A 33 11.19 -0.17 5.71
N TYR A 34 10.49 0.30 6.76
CA TYR A 34 9.30 -0.35 7.28
C TYR A 34 8.02 0.42 6.98
N ILE A 35 6.96 -0.29 6.63
CA ILE A 35 5.63 0.31 6.53
C ILE A 35 5.06 0.48 7.94
N ALA A 36 4.89 1.72 8.39
CA ALA A 36 4.18 2.04 9.62
C ALA A 36 2.67 2.11 9.40
N GLY A 37 2.22 2.45 8.19
CA GLY A 37 0.81 2.50 7.85
C GLY A 37 0.55 2.78 6.37
N ALA A 38 -0.73 2.72 5.98
CA ALA A 38 -1.15 3.04 4.62
C ALA A 38 -2.52 3.72 4.58
N ARG A 39 -2.75 4.49 3.51
CA ARG A 39 -4.05 5.02 3.13
C ARG A 39 -4.37 4.67 1.68
N VAL A 40 -5.62 4.31 1.42
CA VAL A 40 -6.16 4.05 0.09
C VAL A 40 -7.22 5.11 -0.19
N ASN A 41 -6.98 5.96 -1.19
CA ASN A 41 -7.84 7.11 -1.51
C ASN A 41 -8.17 7.96 -0.27
N GLY A 42 -7.14 8.25 0.53
CA GLY A 42 -7.24 9.06 1.76
C GLY A 42 -7.80 8.33 2.99
N ARG A 43 -8.34 7.11 2.85
CA ARG A 43 -8.89 6.35 3.99
C ARG A 43 -7.83 5.44 4.59
N GLN A 44 -7.77 5.37 5.92
CA GLN A 44 -6.88 4.44 6.61
C GLN A 44 -7.07 3.01 6.12
N TRP A 45 -5.96 2.33 5.89
CA TRP A 45 -5.93 0.99 5.39
C TRP A 45 -5.09 0.13 6.32
N HIS A 46 -5.72 -0.87 6.94
CA HIS A 46 -5.08 -1.71 7.95
C HIS A 46 -4.56 -3.04 7.41
N LYS A 47 -4.77 -3.32 6.12
CA LYS A 47 -4.42 -4.58 5.47
C LYS A 47 -3.09 -4.44 4.72
N SER A 48 -2.25 -5.46 4.81
CA SER A 48 -1.00 -5.57 4.03
C SER A 48 -1.24 -5.96 2.56
N TRP A 49 -2.47 -5.81 2.08
CA TRP A 49 -2.88 -6.17 0.73
C TRP A 49 -4.06 -5.32 0.27
N ILE A 50 -4.25 -5.22 -1.05
CA ILE A 50 -5.41 -4.57 -1.67
C ILE A 50 -6.13 -5.51 -2.65
N PRO A 51 -7.47 -5.42 -2.76
CA PRO A 51 -8.22 -6.09 -3.81
C PRO A 51 -7.83 -5.59 -5.20
N GLU A 52 -7.73 -6.49 -6.17
CA GLU A 52 -7.39 -6.15 -7.56
C GLU A 52 -8.34 -5.13 -8.19
N ARG A 53 -9.64 -5.19 -7.86
CA ARG A 53 -10.64 -4.23 -8.33
C ARG A 53 -10.22 -2.78 -8.15
N ILE A 54 -9.58 -2.46 -7.02
CA ILE A 54 -9.17 -1.09 -6.70
C ILE A 54 -8.12 -0.59 -7.71
N MET A 55 -7.20 -1.47 -8.11
CA MET A 55 -6.19 -1.14 -9.13
C MET A 55 -6.85 -0.86 -10.49
N ASN A 56 -7.93 -1.57 -10.81
CA ASN A 56 -8.66 -1.40 -12.07
C ASN A 56 -9.46 -0.10 -12.19
N GLN A 57 -9.76 0.54 -11.05
CA GLN A 57 -10.52 1.78 -10.98
C GLN A 57 -9.63 3.03 -10.82
N GLY A 58 -8.31 2.83 -10.70
CA GLY A 58 -7.38 3.88 -10.29
C GLY A 58 -7.38 4.06 -8.78
N VAL A 59 -6.23 4.45 -8.24
CA VAL A 59 -6.03 4.54 -6.78
C VAL A 59 -4.88 5.45 -6.42
N VAL A 60 -5.01 6.14 -5.28
CA VAL A 60 -3.89 6.76 -4.57
C VAL A 60 -3.57 5.91 -3.34
N LEU A 61 -2.39 5.32 -3.34
CA LEU A 61 -1.80 4.57 -2.24
C LEU A 61 -0.77 5.46 -1.56
N ARG A 62 -1.06 5.91 -0.34
CA ARG A 62 -0.08 6.63 0.48
C ARG A 62 0.45 5.70 1.56
N PHE A 63 1.76 5.56 1.63
CA PHE A 63 2.47 4.84 2.67
C PHE A 63 3.06 5.83 3.66
N ASP A 64 2.98 5.49 4.94
CA ASP A 64 3.76 6.12 5.99
C ASP A 64 4.90 5.13 6.30
N LEU A 65 6.15 5.54 6.09
CA LEU A 65 7.34 4.71 6.31
C LEU A 65 8.13 5.16 7.53
N ASP A 66 8.84 4.21 8.16
CA ASP A 66 9.57 4.41 9.40
C ASP A 66 10.85 3.56 9.44
N ASP A 67 11.76 3.88 10.36
CA ASP A 67 13.04 3.19 10.56
C ASP A 67 12.92 1.91 11.43
N ALA A 68 11.75 1.72 12.04
CA ALA A 68 11.42 0.59 12.89
C ALA A 68 10.12 -0.12 12.46
N PRO A 69 9.99 -1.44 12.69
CA PRO A 69 8.79 -2.18 12.32
C PRO A 69 7.56 -1.80 13.17
N ASN A 70 6.41 -1.59 12.53
CA ASN A 70 5.12 -1.54 13.20
C ASN A 70 4.48 -2.94 13.28
N HIS A 71 4.55 -3.57 14.44
CA HIS A 71 3.97 -4.90 14.68
C HIS A 71 2.43 -4.93 14.73
N ALA A 72 1.77 -3.78 14.82
CA ALA A 72 0.31 -3.69 14.92
C ALA A 72 -0.42 -3.53 13.57
N TRP A 73 0.27 -3.03 12.54
CA TRP A 73 -0.32 -2.82 11.21
C TRP A 73 -0.29 -4.12 10.39
N GLY A 74 -1.38 -4.44 9.67
CA GLY A 74 -1.43 -5.62 8.81
C GLY A 74 -1.40 -6.98 9.49
N SER A 75 -1.37 -7.04 10.83
CA SER A 75 -1.14 -8.26 11.61
C SER A 75 -2.39 -8.86 12.26
N ARG A 76 -3.52 -8.14 12.29
CA ARG A 76 -4.77 -8.67 12.87
C ARG A 76 -5.33 -9.78 11.98
N PRO A 77 -5.97 -10.83 12.54
CA PRO A 77 -6.51 -11.93 11.74
C PRO A 77 -7.44 -11.49 10.60
N ARG A 78 -8.23 -10.44 10.81
CA ARG A 78 -9.13 -9.85 9.79
C ARG A 78 -8.43 -9.04 8.69
N ASP A 79 -7.16 -8.67 8.93
CA ASP A 79 -6.38 -7.83 8.03
C ASP A 79 -5.42 -8.65 7.15
N LEU A 80 -5.28 -9.95 7.44
CA LEU A 80 -4.51 -10.90 6.64
C LEU A 80 -5.10 -11.06 5.23
N PRO A 81 -4.27 -11.40 4.23
CA PRO A 81 -4.74 -11.79 2.91
C PRO A 81 -5.74 -12.94 2.99
N VAL A 82 -6.90 -12.77 2.35
CA VAL A 82 -7.87 -13.85 2.15
C VAL A 82 -7.60 -14.53 0.83
N ASP A 83 -7.33 -15.83 0.88
CA ASP A 83 -7.39 -16.69 -0.29
C ASP A 83 -8.86 -16.98 -0.62
N ARG A 84 -9.28 -16.70 -1.86
CA ARG A 84 -10.65 -16.95 -2.33
C ARG A 84 -10.80 -18.28 -3.08
N HIS A 85 -9.80 -19.17 -3.02
CA HIS A 85 -9.83 -20.48 -3.67
C HIS A 85 -10.19 -21.66 -2.74
N LYS A 86 -11.07 -21.44 -1.74
CA LYS A 86 -11.73 -22.55 -1.01
C LYS A 86 -13.22 -22.56 -1.29
#